data_AF-A0A354SCJ1-F1
#
_entry.id   AF-A0A354SCJ1-F1
#
_cell.length_a   1.000
_cell.length_b   1.000
_cell.length_c   1.000
_cell.angle_alpha   90.00
_cell.angle_beta   90.00
_cell.angle_gamma   90.00
#
_symmetry.space_group_name_H-M   'P 1'
#
loop_
_entity.id
_entity.type
_entity.pdbx_description
1 polymer ?
#
loop_
_entity_poly.entity_id
_entity_poly.type
_entity_poly.pdbx_seq_one_letter_code
_entity_poly.pdbx_strand_id
1 'polypeptide(L)'
;MDMSSKKRILLAAPRGYCAGVDRAVTTVENALDTYGPPVYVRKEIVHNQYVVQSLRDRGAIFVEELDEVPPGGTVVFSAHGVSPTVHVDAAERGLKA
;
A
#
# COMPACT_ATOMS: atom_id res chain seq x y z
N MET A 1 27.94 41.73 19.54
CA MET A 1 27.25 41.10 18.40
C MET A 1 27.23 39.61 18.67
N ASP A 2 26.07 39.07 19.00
CA ASP A 2 25.88 37.65 19.29
C ASP A 2 26.04 36.85 17.99
N MET A 3 27.15 36.12 17.88
CA MET A 3 27.36 35.14 16.81
C MET A 3 26.56 33.88 17.13
N SER A 4 25.24 33.98 16.98
CA SER A 4 24.36 32.81 16.97
C SER A 4 24.84 31.87 15.87
N SER A 5 25.54 30.81 16.29
CA SER A 5 25.95 29.67 15.46
C SER A 5 24.82 29.28 14.52
N LYS A 6 25.00 29.48 13.21
CA LYS A 6 24.01 29.07 12.19
C LYS A 6 23.86 27.56 12.28
N LYS A 7 22.69 27.10 12.73
CA LYS A 7 22.34 25.68 12.72
C LYS A 7 22.33 25.18 11.27
N ARG A 8 22.98 24.04 11.03
CA ARG A 8 23.06 23.40 9.72
C ARG A 8 22.12 22.20 9.68
N ILE A 9 21.32 22.10 8.62
CA ILE A 9 20.53 20.91 8.31
C ILE A 9 21.34 20.08 7.32
N LEU A 10 21.49 18.78 7.61
CA LEU A 10 22.14 17.82 6.73
C LEU A 10 21.11 16.79 6.30
N LEU A 11 21.08 16.47 5.01
CA LEU A 11 20.17 15.46 4.45
C LEU A 11 20.97 14.22 4.07
N ALA A 12 20.58 13.07 4.62
CA ALA A 12 21.22 11.80 4.32
C ALA A 12 20.92 11.32 2.89
N ALA A 13 21.81 10.48 2.34
CA ALA A 13 21.61 9.77 1.07
C ALA A 13 22.16 8.33 1.17
N PRO A 14 21.43 7.30 0.73
CA PRO A 14 20.04 7.36 0.22
C PRO A 14 19.02 7.63 1.33
N ARG A 15 17.85 8.17 0.95
CA ARG A 15 16.69 8.39 1.84
C ARG A 15 15.39 8.23 1.03
N GLY A 16 14.31 7.80 1.66
CA GLY A 16 13.00 7.67 1.02
C GLY A 16 12.69 6.24 0.56
N TYR A 17 12.07 6.11 -0.60
CA TYR A 17 11.54 4.84 -1.11
C TYR A 17 12.64 3.85 -1.44
N CYS A 18 12.44 2.60 -1.04
CA CYS A 18 13.17 1.47 -1.59
C CYS A 18 12.38 0.86 -2.76
N ALA A 19 13.04 0.02 -3.56
CA ALA A 19 12.40 -0.65 -4.70
C ALA A 19 11.15 -1.47 -4.31
N GLY A 20 11.11 -2.02 -3.09
CA GLY A 20 9.95 -2.76 -2.59
C GLY A 20 8.73 -1.87 -2.33
N VAL A 21 8.95 -0.71 -1.71
CA VAL A 21 7.90 0.31 -1.48
C VAL A 21 7.37 0.84 -2.80
N ASP A 22 8.28 1.17 -3.73
CA ASP A 22 7.92 1.69 -5.05
C ASP A 22 7.04 0.71 -5.83
N ARG A 23 7.46 -0.55 -5.89
CA ARG A 23 6.69 -1.63 -6.53
C ARG A 23 5.32 -1.82 -5.87
N ALA A 24 5.25 -1.79 -4.55
CA ALA A 24 4.02 -2.06 -3.82
C ALA A 24 2.97 -0.96 -4.04
N VAL A 25 3.38 0.31 -3.98
CA VAL A 25 2.50 1.45 -4.28
C VAL A 25 2.04 1.38 -5.73
N THR A 26 2.96 1.26 -6.68
CA THR A 26 2.66 1.18 -8.11
C THR A 26 1.71 0.03 -8.45
N THR A 27 1.78 -1.09 -7.72
CA THR A 27 0.85 -2.22 -7.93
C THR A 27 -0.59 -1.83 -7.64
N VAL A 28 -0.84 -1.11 -6.54
CA VAL A 28 -2.19 -0.65 -6.20
C VAL A 28 -2.66 0.41 -7.18
N GLU A 29 -1.79 1.34 -7.58
CA GLU A 29 -2.11 2.39 -8.55
C GLU A 29 -2.50 1.78 -9.91
N ASN A 30 -1.69 0.85 -10.43
CA ASN A 30 -1.99 0.16 -11.68
C ASN A 30 -3.28 -0.67 -11.60
N ALA A 31 -3.55 -1.30 -10.45
CA ALA A 31 -4.80 -2.03 -10.25
C ALA A 31 -6.01 -1.08 -10.31
N LEU A 32 -5.92 0.09 -9.68
CA LEU A 32 -6.97 1.11 -9.76
C LEU A 32 -7.16 1.62 -11.18
N ASP A 33 -6.07 1.85 -11.93
CA ASP A 33 -6.14 2.35 -13.30
C ASP A 33 -6.65 1.29 -14.29
N THR A 34 -6.35 0.01 -14.04
CA THR A 34 -6.74 -1.10 -14.93
C THR A 34 -8.16 -1.60 -14.65
N TYR A 35 -8.54 -1.74 -13.38
CA TYR A 35 -9.79 -2.37 -12.97
C TYR A 35 -10.85 -1.37 -12.49
N GLY A 36 -10.46 -0.12 -12.22
CA GLY A 36 -11.31 0.88 -11.59
C GLY A 36 -11.51 0.63 -10.09
N PRO A 37 -12.02 1.62 -9.34
CA PRO A 37 -12.38 1.44 -7.94
C PRO A 37 -13.69 0.63 -7.78
N PRO A 38 -13.86 -0.12 -6.67
CA PRO A 38 -12.88 -0.28 -5.59
C PRO A 38 -11.82 -1.35 -5.88
N VAL A 39 -10.58 -1.07 -5.47
CA VAL A 39 -9.52 -2.08 -5.30
C VAL A 39 -9.27 -2.27 -3.83
N TYR A 40 -9.31 -3.51 -3.36
CA TYR A 40 -9.09 -3.83 -1.95
C TYR A 40 -7.61 -4.09 -1.69
N VAL A 41 -7.10 -3.64 -0.56
CA VAL A 41 -5.73 -3.92 -0.13
C VAL A 41 -5.79 -4.56 1.23
N ARG A 42 -5.24 -5.79 1.37
CA ARG A 42 -5.20 -6.46 2.66
C ARG A 42 -4.08 -5.86 3.50
N LYS A 43 -4.48 -5.20 4.59
CA LYS A 43 -3.66 -4.33 5.46
C LYS A 43 -3.06 -3.16 4.69
N GLU A 44 -2.35 -2.28 5.38
CA GLU A 44 -1.64 -1.19 4.73
C GLU A 44 -0.58 -1.71 3.76
N ILE A 45 -0.54 -1.15 2.55
CA ILE A 45 0.45 -1.51 1.52
C ILE A 45 1.88 -1.17 1.98
N VAL A 46 2.01 -0.06 2.71
CA VAL A 46 3.20 0.43 3.42
C VAL A 46 2.75 1.23 4.63
N HIS A 47 3.57 1.27 5.70
CA HIS A 47 3.26 2.03 6.92
C HIS A 47 3.57 3.54 6.77
N ASN A 48 2.88 4.19 5.84
CA ASN A 48 2.97 5.63 5.62
C ASN A 48 1.57 6.20 5.41
N GLN A 49 1.11 7.00 6.39
CA GLN A 49 -0.25 7.55 6.40
C GLN A 49 -0.56 8.41 5.16
N TYR A 50 0.41 9.17 4.65
CA TYR A 50 0.21 9.98 3.45
C TYR A 50 -0.06 9.10 2.23
N VAL A 51 0.70 8.01 2.07
CA VAL A 51 0.54 7.07 0.96
C VAL A 51 -0.77 6.30 1.07
N VAL A 52 -1.11 5.83 2.28
CA VAL A 52 -2.38 5.14 2.53
C VAL A 52 -3.55 6.06 2.20
N GLN A 53 -3.52 7.32 2.65
CA GLN A 53 -4.59 8.27 2.38
C GLN A 53 -4.69 8.60 0.88
N SER A 54 -3.57 8.83 0.19
CA SER A 54 -3.61 9.13 -1.25
C SER A 54 -4.20 7.99 -2.08
N LEU A 55 -3.96 6.74 -1.68
CA LEU A 55 -4.57 5.57 -2.32
C LEU A 55 -6.06 5.44 -1.99
N ARG A 56 -6.47 5.73 -0.74
CA ARG A 56 -7.88 5.79 -0.35
C ARG A 56 -8.65 6.81 -1.17
N ASP A 57 -8.08 7.99 -1.37
CA ASP A 57 -8.69 9.07 -2.16
C ASP A 57 -8.88 8.68 -3.63
N ARG A 58 -8.05 7.76 -4.15
CA ARG A 58 -8.20 7.16 -5.49
C ARG A 58 -9.17 5.98 -5.54
N GLY A 59 -9.72 5.54 -4.41
CA GLY A 59 -10.68 4.44 -4.32
C GLY A 59 -10.10 3.08 -3.91
N ALA A 60 -8.88 3.06 -3.34
CA ALA A 60 -8.41 1.87 -2.64
C ALA A 60 -9.13 1.71 -1.29
N ILE A 61 -9.54 0.48 -0.96
CA ILE A 61 -10.15 0.15 0.32
C ILE A 61 -9.22 -0.78 1.09
N PHE A 62 -8.68 -0.30 2.20
CA PHE A 62 -7.82 -1.09 3.06
C PHE A 62 -8.69 -1.88 4.04
N VAL A 63 -8.53 -3.21 4.05
CA VAL A 63 -9.25 -4.16 4.90
C VAL A 63 -8.26 -4.90 5.79
N GLU A 64 -8.68 -5.34 6.97
CA GLU A 64 -7.83 -6.16 7.83
C GLU A 64 -7.84 -7.61 7.38
N GLU A 65 -9.03 -8.12 7.04
CA GLU A 65 -9.25 -9.50 6.65
C GLU A 65 -9.96 -9.63 5.29
N LEU A 66 -9.82 -10.81 4.68
CA LEU A 66 -10.36 -11.04 3.35
C LEU A 66 -11.88 -11.07 3.34
N ASP A 67 -12.53 -11.55 4.41
CA ASP A 67 -13.99 -11.68 4.52
C ASP A 67 -14.74 -10.35 4.31
N GLU A 68 -14.08 -9.22 4.56
CA GLU A 68 -14.55 -7.86 4.28
C GLU A 68 -14.64 -7.52 2.78
N VAL A 69 -13.96 -8.28 1.91
CA VAL A 69 -13.94 -8.07 0.46
C VAL A 69 -15.12 -8.79 -0.20
N PRO A 70 -15.96 -8.13 -1.01
CA PRO A 70 -17.04 -8.79 -1.74
C PRO A 70 -16.53 -9.90 -2.69
N PRO A 71 -17.28 -10.99 -2.89
CA PRO A 71 -16.93 -12.03 -3.85
C PRO A 71 -16.65 -11.46 -5.25
N GLY A 72 -15.60 -11.96 -5.92
CA GLY A 72 -15.18 -11.45 -7.23
C GLY A 72 -14.40 -10.13 -7.19
N GLY A 73 -14.22 -9.52 -6.01
CA GLY A 73 -13.46 -8.28 -5.83
C GLY A 73 -11.96 -8.43 -6.14
N THR A 74 -11.34 -7.33 -6.57
CA THR A 74 -9.89 -7.26 -6.79
C THR A 74 -9.17 -6.95 -5.50
N VAL A 75 -8.21 -7.79 -5.09
CA VAL A 75 -7.44 -7.64 -3.85
C VAL A 75 -5.94 -7.57 -4.14
N VAL A 76 -5.23 -6.70 -3.45
CA VAL A 76 -3.76 -6.61 -3.46
C VAL A 76 -3.23 -6.95 -2.07
N PHE A 77 -2.24 -7.83 -2.00
CA PHE A 77 -1.57 -8.15 -0.73
C PHE A 77 -0.43 -7.18 -0.44
N SER A 78 -0.26 -6.83 0.83
CA SER A 78 0.79 -5.88 1.24
C SER A 78 2.22 -6.36 0.92
N ALA A 79 3.15 -5.41 0.82
CA ALA A 79 4.57 -5.68 0.55
C ALA A 79 5.26 -6.56 1.61
N HIS A 80 4.67 -6.66 2.80
CA HIS A 80 5.19 -7.42 3.93
C HIS A 80 4.98 -8.93 3.77
N GLY A 81 4.20 -9.35 2.77
CA GLY A 81 3.84 -10.74 2.53
C GLY A 81 2.60 -11.17 3.31
N VAL A 82 2.07 -12.33 2.95
CA VAL A 82 0.95 -13.00 3.60
C VAL A 82 1.26 -14.49 3.73
N SER A 83 0.56 -15.19 4.63
CA SER A 83 0.73 -16.65 4.74
C SER A 83 0.17 -17.35 3.50
N PRO A 84 0.65 -18.57 3.19
CA PRO A 84 0.09 -19.37 2.09
C PRO A 84 -1.42 -19.61 2.22
N THR A 85 -1.95 -19.70 3.44
CA THR A 85 -3.39 -19.86 3.69
C THR A 85 -4.21 -18.69 3.17
N VAL A 86 -3.71 -17.45 3.28
CA VAL A 86 -4.40 -16.26 2.76
C VAL A 86 -4.56 -16.32 1.24
N HIS A 87 -3.60 -16.93 0.53
CA HIS A 87 -3.73 -17.16 -0.91
C HIS A 87 -4.84 -18.17 -1.24
N VAL A 88 -4.94 -19.25 -0.45
CA VAL A 88 -6.01 -20.25 -0.60
C VAL A 88 -7.37 -19.63 -0.33
N ASP A 89 -7.51 -18.88 0.77
CA ASP A 89 -8.76 -18.22 1.15
C ASP A 89 -9.23 -17.22 0.07
N ALA A 90 -8.31 -16.47 -0.53
CA ALA A 90 -8.63 -15.57 -1.64
C ALA A 90 -9.17 -16.33 -2.86
N ALA A 91 -8.55 -17.46 -3.21
CA ALA A 91 -8.99 -18.29 -4.33
C ALA A 91 -10.35 -18.96 -4.07
N GLU A 92 -10.57 -19.50 -2.88
CA GLU A 92 -11.84 -20.11 -2.47
C GLU A 92 -13.00 -19.11 -2.49
N ARG A 93 -12.72 -17.85 -2.14
CA ARG A 93 -13.69 -16.74 -2.19
C ARG A 93 -13.85 -16.14 -3.59
N GLY A 94 -13.13 -16.66 -4.58
CA GLY A 94 -13.18 -16.19 -5.96
C GLY A 94 -12.67 -14.75 -6.14
N LEU A 95 -11.76 -14.29 -5.27
CA LEU A 95 -11.15 -12.96 -5.39
C LEU A 95 -10.13 -12.94 -6.54
N LYS A 96 -9.98 -11.77 -7.16
CA LYS A 96 -8.90 -11.51 -8.13
C LYS A 96 -7.70 -10.97 -7.36
N ALA A 97 -6.75 -11.83 -7.03
CA ALA A 97 -5.54 -11.53 -6.25
C ALA A 97 -4.28 -11.49 -7.12
#